data_AF-A0A949FC32-F1
#
_entry.id   AF-A0A949FC32-F1
#
_cell.length_a   1.000
_cell.length_b   1.000
_cell.length_c   1.000
_cell.angle_alpha   90.00
_cell.angle_beta   90.00
_cell.angle_gamma   90.00
#
_symmetry.space_group_name_H-M   'P 1'
#
loop_
_entity.id
_entity.type
_entity.pdbx_description
1 polymer ?
#
loop_
_entity_poly.entity_id
_entity_poly.type
_entity_poly.pdbx_seq_one_letter_code
_entity_poly.pdbx_strand_id
1 'polypeptide(L)'
;MGIQKAVKNLGRGFIGLKQENERTISQSILIVDNGYGWIGYLESAIESIRGYFPAAEITVLTFTERMTVLQKDFSGLSFLLPAQGLRPARYQVALEMFKIRKNTYDFVVLLSLDASPLIVSLFLFRSKVALYNQWNQWWSLRLRDISELFKHTYTNKRTMSGLKGLVKRLGLFFVLLQRRDEELFRHSVLIVDNGSISFQHIDCIVQKVKDFLPCARISMLGMEERKMLMDKGPDIEFIQAGRCLFKRYRIARHMLSMRKNKYDYIILLSLDVSPIVASVPFMRDRVILFNRWQQWWSFKPVSMKQYLMIIPRVIIDIAIFIYLLFSVSWIFLKRSFNALRFGF
;
A
#
# COMPACT_ATOMS: atom_id res chain seq x y z
N MET A 1 -5.55 26.46 -24.16
CA MET A 1 -4.20 25.93 -23.80
C MET A 1 -3.85 26.07 -22.30
N GLY A 2 -4.58 26.86 -21.48
CA GLY A 2 -4.22 27.13 -20.06
C GLY A 2 -4.60 26.05 -19.02
N ILE A 3 -5.73 25.35 -19.18
CA ILE A 3 -6.24 24.42 -18.15
C ILE A 3 -5.36 23.17 -18.02
N GLN A 4 -4.83 22.62 -19.13
CA GLN A 4 -3.93 21.47 -19.08
C GLN A 4 -2.60 21.77 -18.40
N LYS A 5 -2.06 22.99 -18.57
CA LYS A 5 -0.83 23.41 -17.90
C LYS A 5 -1.07 23.67 -16.42
N ALA A 6 -2.21 24.28 -16.08
CA ALA A 6 -2.65 24.46 -14.69
C ALA A 6 -2.87 23.13 -13.96
N VAL A 7 -3.55 22.16 -14.59
CA VAL A 7 -3.77 20.83 -14.01
C VAL A 7 -2.48 20.01 -13.93
N LYS A 8 -1.56 20.11 -14.90
CA LYS A 8 -0.21 19.51 -14.80
C LYS A 8 0.62 20.15 -13.69
N ASN A 9 0.52 21.45 -13.49
CA ASN A 9 1.22 22.18 -12.43
C ASN A 9 0.62 21.89 -11.05
N LEU A 10 -0.71 21.77 -10.95
CA LEU A 10 -1.39 21.29 -9.74
C LEU A 10 -0.93 19.85 -9.46
N GLY A 11 -0.98 18.93 -10.43
CA GLY A 11 -0.49 17.55 -10.24
C GLY A 11 0.94 17.46 -9.69
N ARG A 12 1.86 18.33 -10.13
CA ARG A 12 3.23 18.47 -9.59
C ARG A 12 3.29 19.06 -8.18
N GLY A 13 2.35 19.92 -7.82
CA GLY A 13 2.20 20.43 -6.46
C GLY A 13 1.59 19.41 -5.50
N PHE A 14 0.76 18.47 -6.01
CA PHE A 14 0.03 17.55 -5.15
C PHE A 14 0.66 16.16 -4.96
N ILE A 15 1.44 15.70 -5.95
CA ILE A 15 1.98 14.35 -5.98
C ILE A 15 3.49 14.41 -6.24
N GLY A 16 4.26 13.94 -5.26
CA GLY A 16 5.70 13.79 -5.39
C GLY A 16 6.02 12.49 -6.15
N LEU A 17 6.87 12.60 -7.17
CA LEU A 17 7.49 11.46 -7.83
C LEU A 17 8.81 11.18 -7.12
N LYS A 18 8.94 9.99 -6.53
CA LYS A 18 10.22 9.51 -6.00
C LYS A 18 10.70 8.39 -6.91
N GLN A 19 11.94 8.50 -7.41
CA GLN A 19 12.56 7.40 -8.11
C GLN A 19 12.80 6.27 -7.12
N GLU A 20 12.44 5.07 -7.53
CA GLU A 20 12.47 3.87 -6.72
C GLU A 20 13.44 2.87 -7.36
N ASN A 21 14.14 2.10 -6.52
CA ASN A 21 15.01 1.04 -7.03
C ASN A 21 14.16 -0.12 -7.56
N GLU A 22 14.76 -1.01 -8.36
CA GLU A 22 14.06 -2.22 -8.83
C GLU A 22 13.52 -3.09 -7.68
N ARG A 23 14.15 -3.00 -6.51
CA ARG A 23 13.69 -3.64 -5.27
C ARG A 23 12.44 -3.00 -4.64
N THR A 24 11.86 -1.92 -5.15
CA THR A 24 10.68 -1.29 -4.51
C THR A 24 9.39 -2.09 -4.67
N ILE A 25 9.37 -3.09 -5.55
CA ILE A 25 8.31 -4.12 -5.61
C ILE A 25 8.62 -5.30 -4.67
N SER A 26 9.80 -5.32 -4.03
CA SER A 26 10.11 -6.32 -3.02
C SER A 26 9.08 -6.26 -1.91
N GLN A 27 8.71 -7.44 -1.42
CA GLN A 27 7.79 -7.54 -0.31
C GLN A 27 8.55 -7.33 0.98
N SER A 28 8.08 -6.39 1.78
CA SER A 28 8.61 -6.23 3.14
C SER A 28 7.83 -7.14 4.08
N ILE A 29 8.52 -8.10 4.69
CA ILE A 29 7.89 -9.14 5.51
C ILE A 29 8.45 -9.05 6.92
N LEU A 30 7.56 -8.89 7.90
CA LEU A 30 7.92 -8.97 9.32
C LEU A 30 7.58 -10.37 9.84
N ILE A 31 8.60 -11.16 10.20
CA ILE A 31 8.42 -12.41 10.93
C ILE A 31 8.50 -12.12 12.42
N VAL A 32 7.48 -12.53 13.16
CA VAL A 32 7.36 -12.28 14.60
C VAL A 32 7.54 -13.59 15.35
N ASP A 33 8.66 -13.66 16.05
CA ASP A 33 9.01 -14.76 16.92
C ASP A 33 8.89 -14.35 18.40
N ASN A 34 8.11 -15.11 19.16
CA ASN A 34 7.88 -14.89 20.58
C ASN A 34 8.89 -15.62 21.49
N GLY A 35 9.85 -16.36 20.92
CA GLY A 35 10.89 -17.07 21.65
C GLY A 35 10.47 -18.41 22.26
N TYR A 36 9.19 -18.80 22.13
CA TYR A 36 8.68 -20.05 22.72
C TYR A 36 8.69 -21.24 21.75
N GLY A 37 8.73 -20.99 20.44
CA GLY A 37 8.76 -22.03 19.41
C GLY A 37 10.17 -22.59 19.17
N TRP A 38 10.28 -23.77 18.56
CA TRP A 38 11.56 -24.34 18.16
C TRP A 38 12.22 -23.53 17.04
N ILE A 39 13.55 -23.42 17.02
CA ILE A 39 14.26 -22.59 16.03
C ILE A 39 14.10 -23.09 14.59
N GLY A 40 14.07 -24.41 14.41
CA GLY A 40 13.79 -25.01 13.09
C GLY A 40 12.47 -24.57 12.47
N TYR A 41 11.46 -24.17 13.28
CA TYR A 41 10.21 -23.62 12.75
C TYR A 41 10.36 -22.22 12.18
N LEU A 42 11.19 -21.39 12.82
CA LEU A 42 11.52 -20.05 12.33
C LEU A 42 12.36 -20.14 11.05
N GLU A 43 13.32 -21.06 11.00
CA GLU A 43 14.14 -21.36 9.82
C GLU A 43 13.26 -21.83 8.66
N SER A 44 12.39 -22.82 8.89
CA SER A 44 11.43 -23.32 7.90
C SER A 44 10.50 -22.22 7.37
N ALA A 45 10.05 -21.30 8.24
CA ALA A 45 9.25 -20.16 7.82
C ALA A 45 10.02 -19.23 6.88
N ILE A 46 11.29 -18.93 7.22
CA ILE A 46 12.16 -18.08 6.39
C ILE A 46 12.42 -18.73 5.03
N GLU A 47 12.74 -20.02 5.01
CA GLU A 47 12.95 -20.78 3.77
C GLU A 47 11.70 -20.79 2.90
N SER A 48 10.54 -21.07 3.50
CA SER A 48 9.26 -21.07 2.79
C SER A 48 8.95 -19.69 2.20
N ILE A 49 9.16 -18.61 2.95
CA ILE A 49 9.00 -17.23 2.46
C ILE A 49 9.94 -16.94 1.30
N ARG A 50 11.22 -17.33 1.38
CA ARG A 50 12.19 -17.14 0.30
C ARG A 50 11.83 -17.96 -0.95
N GLY A 51 11.22 -19.14 -0.78
CA GLY A 51 10.68 -19.94 -1.88
C GLY A 51 9.55 -19.21 -2.62
N TYR A 52 8.64 -18.57 -1.89
CA TYR A 52 7.55 -17.79 -2.50
C TYR A 52 8.02 -16.43 -3.04
N PHE A 53 8.97 -15.79 -2.35
CA PHE A 53 9.44 -14.43 -2.62
C PHE A 53 10.96 -14.34 -2.52
N PRO A 54 11.69 -14.74 -3.58
CA PRO A 54 13.16 -14.77 -3.57
C PRO A 54 13.79 -13.40 -3.28
N ALA A 55 13.09 -12.32 -3.64
CA ALA A 55 13.55 -10.94 -3.47
C ALA A 55 12.97 -10.22 -2.23
N ALA A 56 12.25 -10.91 -1.33
CA ALA A 56 11.61 -10.26 -0.18
C ALA A 56 12.62 -9.71 0.84
N GLU A 57 12.32 -8.52 1.37
CA GLU A 57 13.02 -7.92 2.50
C GLU A 57 12.44 -8.46 3.80
N ILE A 58 13.10 -9.48 4.35
CA ILE A 58 12.65 -10.16 5.56
C ILE A 58 13.27 -9.48 6.79
N THR A 59 12.40 -8.97 7.66
CA THR A 59 12.74 -8.51 9.00
C THR A 59 12.27 -9.52 10.03
N VAL A 60 13.15 -9.99 10.90
CA VAL A 60 12.82 -10.94 11.96
C VAL A 60 12.85 -10.22 13.31
N LEU A 61 11.70 -10.18 13.99
CA LEU A 61 11.60 -9.76 15.39
C LEU A 61 11.79 -11.00 16.27
N THR A 62 12.97 -11.13 16.89
CA THR A 62 13.36 -12.29 17.71
C THR A 62 14.31 -11.86 18.83
N PHE A 63 14.83 -12.81 19.60
CA PHE A 63 15.74 -12.59 20.73
C PHE A 63 17.20 -12.80 20.32
N THR A 64 18.11 -12.18 21.05
CA THR A 64 19.55 -12.13 20.72
C THR A 64 20.16 -13.50 20.45
N GLU A 65 19.85 -14.51 21.28
CA GLU A 65 20.37 -15.88 21.14
C GLU A 65 19.92 -16.58 19.87
N ARG A 66 18.72 -16.24 19.35
CA ARG A 66 18.18 -16.85 18.13
C ARG A 66 18.64 -16.09 16.89
N MET A 67 18.77 -14.77 17.00
CA MET A 67 19.36 -13.93 15.96
C MET A 67 20.76 -14.42 15.58
N THR A 68 21.61 -14.76 16.56
CA THR A 68 22.99 -15.20 16.28
C THR A 68 23.06 -16.52 15.53
N VAL A 69 22.07 -17.41 15.72
CA VAL A 69 21.94 -18.64 14.93
C VAL A 69 21.49 -18.30 13.51
N LEU A 70 20.39 -17.56 13.37
CA LEU A 70 19.82 -17.20 12.06
C LEU A 70 20.75 -16.38 11.18
N GLN A 71 21.60 -15.53 11.77
CA GLN A 71 22.59 -14.75 11.02
C GLN A 71 23.66 -15.61 10.37
N LYS A 72 23.95 -16.80 10.91
CA LYS A 72 24.90 -17.74 10.31
C LYS A 72 24.31 -18.41 9.07
N ASP A 73 23.03 -18.79 9.17
CA ASP A 73 22.38 -19.60 8.14
C ASP A 73 21.69 -18.76 7.05
N PHE A 74 21.28 -17.53 7.39
CA PHE A 74 20.52 -16.67 6.49
C PHE A 74 21.15 -15.27 6.35
N SER A 75 21.98 -15.10 5.32
CA SER A 75 22.48 -13.78 4.93
C SER A 75 21.35 -12.87 4.43
N GLY A 76 21.42 -11.58 4.75
CA GLY A 76 20.49 -10.57 4.24
C GLY A 76 19.18 -10.40 5.02
N LEU A 77 19.03 -11.05 6.18
CA LEU A 77 17.93 -10.78 7.10
C LEU A 77 18.19 -9.50 7.90
N SER A 78 17.15 -8.69 8.08
CA SER A 78 17.14 -7.59 9.05
C SER A 78 16.59 -8.10 10.38
N PHE A 79 17.14 -7.62 11.50
CA PHE A 79 16.70 -8.07 12.83
C PHE A 79 16.19 -6.92 13.67
N LEU A 80 15.12 -7.19 14.41
CA LEU A 80 14.62 -6.33 15.47
C LEU A 80 14.70 -7.11 16.77
N LEU A 81 15.30 -6.50 17.78
CA LEU A 81 15.46 -7.11 19.09
C LEU A 81 14.55 -6.39 20.10
N PRO A 82 13.75 -7.14 20.87
CA PRO A 82 13.01 -6.56 21.98
C PRO A 82 13.95 -6.05 23.07
N ALA A 83 13.57 -4.91 23.64
CA ALA A 83 14.24 -4.39 24.81
C ALA A 83 14.20 -5.44 25.94
N GLN A 84 15.38 -5.87 26.38
CA GLN A 84 15.51 -6.83 27.47
C GLN A 84 14.94 -6.25 28.75
N GLY A 85 14.19 -7.06 29.49
CA GLY A 85 13.62 -6.66 30.78
C GLY A 85 12.87 -7.80 31.47
N LEU A 86 12.33 -7.51 32.65
CA LEU A 86 11.61 -8.49 33.49
C LEU A 86 10.24 -8.93 32.94
N ARG A 87 9.81 -8.37 31.81
CA ARG A 87 8.50 -8.67 31.22
C ARG A 87 8.53 -10.02 30.50
N PRO A 88 7.43 -10.80 30.48
CA PRO A 88 7.35 -12.00 29.65
C PRO A 88 7.62 -11.69 28.17
N ALA A 89 8.33 -12.59 27.49
CA ALA A 89 8.76 -12.46 26.09
C ALA A 89 7.66 -11.96 25.14
N ARG A 90 6.46 -12.54 25.21
CA ARG A 90 5.28 -12.15 24.42
C ARG A 90 4.91 -10.67 24.52
N TYR A 91 5.12 -10.03 25.68
CA TYR A 91 4.82 -8.62 25.87
C TYR A 91 5.94 -7.72 25.36
N GLN A 92 7.19 -8.15 25.50
CA GLN A 92 8.32 -7.42 24.94
C GLN A 92 8.21 -7.33 23.41
N VAL A 93 7.89 -8.46 22.77
CA VAL A 93 7.63 -8.54 21.32
C VAL A 93 6.47 -7.63 20.92
N ALA A 94 5.33 -7.70 21.62
CA ALA A 94 4.18 -6.84 21.32
C ALA A 94 4.49 -5.34 21.44
N LEU A 95 5.35 -4.95 22.39
CA LEU A 95 5.79 -3.56 22.56
C LEU A 95 6.71 -3.10 21.42
N GLU A 96 7.62 -3.94 20.95
CA GLU A 96 8.41 -3.61 19.77
C GLU A 96 7.55 -3.51 18.52
N MET A 97 6.63 -4.45 18.32
CA MET A 97 5.64 -4.35 17.25
C MET A 97 4.86 -3.03 17.32
N PHE A 98 4.48 -2.60 18.54
CA PHE A 98 3.82 -1.30 18.74
C PHE A 98 4.72 -0.13 18.32
N LYS A 99 6.01 -0.15 18.65
CA LYS A 99 6.96 0.91 18.26
C LYS A 99 7.13 0.99 16.74
N ILE A 100 7.29 -0.15 16.08
CA ILE A 100 7.53 -0.24 14.63
C ILE A 100 6.24 -0.21 13.79
N ARG A 101 5.05 -0.06 14.40
CA ARG A 101 3.75 -0.02 13.69
C ARG A 101 3.67 1.01 12.55
N LYS A 102 4.55 2.01 12.55
CA LYS A 102 4.64 3.04 11.50
C LYS A 102 5.41 2.57 10.26
N ASN A 103 6.19 1.50 10.39
CA ASN A 103 6.91 0.90 9.27
C ASN A 103 5.91 0.18 8.36
N THR A 104 6.14 0.28 7.06
CA THR A 104 5.26 -0.31 6.04
C THR A 104 5.73 -1.72 5.70
N TYR A 105 5.14 -2.72 6.35
CA TYR A 105 5.28 -4.13 5.97
C TYR A 105 4.10 -4.55 5.08
N ASP A 106 4.36 -5.40 4.10
CA ASP A 106 3.34 -6.02 3.25
C ASP A 106 2.67 -7.19 3.99
N PHE A 107 3.49 -7.97 4.70
CA PHE A 107 3.04 -9.10 5.52
C PHE A 107 3.60 -9.04 6.93
N VAL A 108 2.77 -9.45 7.89
CA VAL A 108 3.19 -9.80 9.25
C VAL A 108 2.94 -11.29 9.45
N VAL A 109 4.01 -12.05 9.59
CA VAL A 109 3.98 -13.50 9.80
C VAL A 109 4.18 -13.77 11.27
N LEU A 110 3.17 -14.33 11.93
CA LEU A 110 3.25 -14.81 13.29
C LEU A 110 3.67 -16.27 13.30
N LEU A 111 4.59 -16.65 14.18
CA LEU A 111 4.92 -18.06 14.43
C LEU A 111 4.07 -18.70 15.53
N SER A 112 3.27 -17.89 16.22
CA SER A 112 2.40 -18.35 17.29
C SER A 112 1.13 -17.50 17.38
N LEU A 113 0.08 -18.09 17.97
CA LEU A 113 -1.18 -17.42 18.26
C LEU A 113 -1.20 -16.78 19.66
N ASP A 114 -0.07 -16.24 20.09
CA ASP A 114 -0.02 -15.48 21.33
C ASP A 114 -0.90 -14.23 21.23
N ALA A 115 -1.74 -14.03 22.26
CA ALA A 115 -2.74 -12.97 22.23
C ALA A 115 -2.13 -11.57 22.01
N SER A 116 -0.99 -11.24 22.64
CA SER A 116 -0.43 -9.89 22.58
C SER A 116 0.12 -9.54 21.19
N PRO A 117 1.04 -10.32 20.57
CA PRO A 117 1.48 -10.07 19.20
C PRO A 117 0.33 -10.14 18.19
N LEU A 118 -0.62 -11.06 18.39
CA LEU A 118 -1.81 -11.19 17.54
C LEU A 118 -2.65 -9.91 17.54
N ILE A 119 -2.98 -9.37 18.73
CA ILE A 119 -3.74 -8.12 18.85
C ILE A 119 -2.98 -6.98 18.17
N VAL A 120 -1.68 -6.83 18.42
CA VAL A 120 -0.91 -5.75 17.81
C VAL A 120 -0.89 -5.89 16.28
N SER A 121 -0.67 -7.09 15.75
CA SER A 121 -0.66 -7.33 14.30
C SER A 121 -2.01 -7.01 13.65
N LEU A 122 -3.13 -7.46 14.21
CA LEU A 122 -4.44 -7.32 13.58
C LEU A 122 -5.03 -5.91 13.71
N PHE A 123 -4.76 -5.21 14.82
CA PHE A 123 -5.38 -3.91 15.10
C PHE A 123 -4.49 -2.72 14.71
N LEU A 124 -3.16 -2.88 14.69
CA LEU A 124 -2.23 -1.75 14.53
C LEU A 124 -1.44 -1.77 13.24
N PHE A 125 -1.25 -2.95 12.61
CA PHE A 125 -0.65 -3.03 11.29
C PHE A 125 -1.72 -2.96 10.21
N ARG A 126 -1.39 -2.34 9.08
CA ARG A 126 -2.23 -2.32 7.86
C ARG A 126 -1.91 -3.49 6.92
N SER A 127 -0.99 -4.35 7.32
CA SER A 127 -0.44 -5.46 6.55
C SER A 127 -1.36 -6.67 6.55
N LYS A 128 -1.19 -7.57 5.57
CA LYS A 128 -1.82 -8.90 5.62
C LYS A 128 -1.16 -9.69 6.76
N VAL A 129 -1.97 -10.29 7.63
CA VAL A 129 -1.45 -11.08 8.76
C VAL A 129 -1.56 -12.57 8.44
N ALA A 130 -0.44 -13.26 8.59
CA ALA A 130 -0.29 -14.68 8.34
C ALA A 130 0.14 -15.39 9.62
N LEU A 131 -0.27 -16.65 9.78
CA LEU A 131 0.29 -17.56 10.77
C LEU A 131 1.00 -18.68 10.03
N TYR A 132 2.27 -18.88 10.35
CA TYR A 132 3.00 -20.09 9.99
C TYR A 132 3.04 -21.00 11.21
N ASN A 133 2.45 -22.19 11.08
CA ASN A 133 2.34 -23.11 12.22
C ASN A 133 3.48 -24.13 12.26
N GLN A 134 3.58 -24.85 13.38
CA GLN A 134 4.58 -25.91 13.60
C GLN A 134 4.48 -27.11 12.63
N TRP A 135 3.38 -27.22 11.87
CA TRP A 135 3.16 -28.26 10.88
C TRP A 135 3.50 -27.79 9.46
N ASN A 136 4.22 -26.68 9.33
CA ASN A 136 4.62 -26.06 8.06
C ASN A 136 3.44 -25.65 7.16
N GLN A 137 2.36 -25.16 7.77
CA GLN A 137 1.17 -24.71 7.03
C GLN A 137 0.93 -23.21 7.21
N TRP A 138 0.41 -22.59 6.16
CA TRP A 138 0.09 -21.18 6.11
C TRP A 138 -1.40 -20.93 6.36
N TRP A 139 -1.65 -20.00 7.27
CA TRP A 139 -3.00 -19.59 7.65
C TRP A 139 -3.15 -18.08 7.52
N SER A 140 -4.20 -17.64 6.83
CA SER A 140 -4.60 -16.24 6.82
C SER A 140 -5.29 -15.89 8.13
N LEU A 141 -4.85 -14.80 8.75
CA LEU A 141 -5.47 -14.21 9.92
C LEU A 141 -6.13 -12.91 9.52
N ARG A 142 -7.46 -12.85 9.66
CA ARG A 142 -8.24 -11.63 9.46
C ARG A 142 -9.24 -11.43 10.59
N LEU A 143 -9.56 -10.17 10.88
CA LEU A 143 -10.70 -9.86 11.74
C LEU A 143 -12.00 -10.26 11.01
N ARG A 144 -12.93 -10.87 11.73
CA ARG A 144 -14.27 -11.16 11.20
C ARG A 144 -15.03 -9.86 11.00
N ASP A 145 -15.73 -9.77 9.88
CA ASP A 145 -16.69 -8.69 9.68
C ASP A 145 -17.88 -8.85 10.65
N ILE A 146 -18.49 -7.73 11.03
CA ILE A 146 -19.65 -7.71 11.93
C ILE A 146 -20.77 -8.62 11.41
N SER A 147 -20.99 -8.67 10.09
CA SER A 147 -21.96 -9.54 9.44
C SER A 147 -21.64 -11.04 9.56
N GLU A 148 -20.36 -11.42 9.67
CA GLU A 148 -19.91 -12.80 9.88
C GLU A 148 -20.03 -13.21 11.36
N LEU A 149 -19.86 -12.26 12.29
CA LEU A 149 -20.02 -12.47 13.73
C LEU A 149 -21.45 -12.88 14.08
N PHE A 150 -22.46 -12.21 13.49
CA PHE A 150 -23.88 -12.48 13.79
C PHE A 150 -24.42 -13.77 13.14
N LYS A 151 -23.74 -14.33 12.13
CA LYS A 151 -24.16 -15.61 11.52
C LYS A 151 -23.85 -16.83 12.39
N HIS A 152 -22.83 -16.75 13.26
CA HIS A 152 -22.37 -17.88 14.07
C HIS A 152 -22.97 -17.93 15.49
N THR A 153 -23.72 -16.90 15.91
CA THR A 153 -24.24 -16.80 17.28
C THR A 153 -25.44 -17.70 17.57
N TYR A 154 -25.97 -18.43 16.58
CA TYR A 154 -27.20 -19.22 16.76
C TYR A 154 -27.01 -20.70 17.15
N THR A 155 -25.79 -21.24 17.24
CA THR A 155 -25.62 -22.71 17.32
C THR A 155 -24.68 -23.26 18.39
N ASN A 156 -24.49 -22.62 19.55
CA ASN A 156 -23.88 -23.37 20.66
C ASN A 156 -24.21 -22.86 22.07
N LYS A 157 -25.33 -23.35 22.61
CA LYS A 157 -25.55 -23.42 24.07
C LYS A 157 -24.80 -24.64 24.62
N ARG A 158 -23.56 -24.46 25.05
CA ARG A 158 -22.92 -25.35 26.04
C ARG A 158 -22.10 -24.55 27.05
N THR A 159 -22.43 -24.80 28.31
CA THR A 159 -21.92 -24.23 29.55
C THR A 159 -20.46 -24.62 29.86
N MET A 160 -19.80 -23.76 30.66
CA MET A 160 -18.56 -23.95 31.43
C MET A 160 -17.20 -23.95 30.69
N SER A 161 -16.06 -23.52 31.26
CA SER A 161 -15.73 -22.80 32.51
C SER A 161 -14.31 -22.18 32.35
N GLY A 162 -14.06 -21.00 32.92
CA GLY A 162 -12.73 -20.39 33.09
C GLY A 162 -12.36 -19.21 32.16
N LEU A 163 -11.80 -18.14 32.75
CA LEU A 163 -11.40 -16.90 32.07
C LEU A 163 -10.44 -17.14 30.88
N LYS A 164 -9.53 -18.11 31.02
CA LYS A 164 -8.58 -18.52 29.97
C LYS A 164 -9.28 -19.16 28.75
N GLY A 165 -10.35 -19.93 28.98
CA GLY A 165 -11.17 -20.53 27.92
C GLY A 165 -12.04 -19.49 27.21
N LEU A 166 -12.49 -18.48 27.95
CA LEU A 166 -13.26 -17.34 27.46
C LEU A 166 -12.40 -16.42 26.56
N VAL A 167 -11.16 -16.11 26.96
CA VAL A 167 -10.21 -15.34 26.14
C VAL A 167 -9.81 -16.09 24.87
N LYS A 168 -9.57 -17.41 24.94
CA LYS A 168 -9.30 -18.23 23.75
C LYS A 168 -10.49 -18.27 22.78
N ARG A 169 -11.72 -18.41 23.28
CA ARG A 169 -12.94 -18.35 22.45
C ARG A 169 -13.16 -16.97 21.88
N LEU A 170 -12.98 -15.89 22.64
CA LEU A 170 -13.09 -14.51 22.14
C LEU A 170 -12.07 -14.24 21.04
N GLY A 171 -10.82 -14.66 21.20
CA GLY A 171 -9.79 -14.57 20.16
C GLY A 171 -10.20 -15.26 18.85
N LEU A 172 -10.73 -16.48 18.92
CA LEU A 172 -11.26 -17.22 17.76
C LEU A 172 -12.62 -16.70 17.25
N PHE A 173 -13.34 -15.94 18.08
CA PHE A 173 -14.60 -15.29 17.72
C PHE A 173 -14.33 -14.10 16.80
N PHE A 174 -13.29 -13.31 17.09
CA PHE A 174 -12.92 -12.14 16.30
C PHE A 174 -11.94 -12.45 15.17
N VAL A 175 -11.16 -13.53 15.26
CA VAL A 175 -10.15 -13.89 14.26
C VAL A 175 -10.61 -15.08 13.44
N LEU A 176 -10.59 -14.93 12.12
CA LEU A 176 -10.89 -15.99 11.18
C LEU A 176 -9.57 -16.59 10.70
N LEU A 177 -9.40 -17.90 10.95
CA LEU A 177 -8.31 -18.72 10.43
C LEU A 177 -8.77 -19.33 9.11
N GLN A 178 -8.19 -18.86 8.01
CA GLN A 178 -8.46 -19.40 6.68
C GLN A 178 -7.21 -20.13 6.19
N ARG A 179 -7.32 -21.46 5.98
CA ARG A 179 -6.27 -22.22 5.31
C ARG A 179 -6.25 -21.81 3.83
N ARG A 180 -5.19 -21.12 3.41
CA ARG A 180 -5.03 -20.58 2.07
C ARG A 180 -3.54 -20.56 1.73
N ASP A 181 -2.94 -21.73 1.54
CA ASP A 181 -1.49 -21.84 1.36
C ASP A 181 -0.98 -21.00 0.17
N GLU A 182 -1.69 -20.98 -0.97
CA GLU A 182 -1.28 -20.19 -2.14
C GLU A 182 -1.91 -18.79 -2.22
N GLU A 183 -3.20 -18.64 -1.87
CA GLU A 183 -3.90 -17.37 -2.04
C GLU A 183 -3.45 -16.28 -1.06
N LEU A 184 -2.86 -16.65 0.09
CA LEU A 184 -2.37 -15.71 1.09
C LEU A 184 -1.35 -14.72 0.51
N PHE A 185 -0.54 -15.23 -0.41
CA PHE A 185 0.65 -14.61 -0.98
C PHE A 185 0.42 -14.02 -2.37
N ARG A 186 -0.77 -14.21 -2.94
CA ARG A 186 -1.11 -13.62 -4.23
C ARG A 186 -1.29 -12.11 -4.08
N HIS A 187 -0.50 -11.37 -4.84
CA HIS A 187 -0.73 -9.95 -5.05
C HIS A 187 -1.65 -9.74 -6.24
N SER A 188 -2.60 -8.84 -6.09
CA SER A 188 -3.42 -8.36 -7.20
C SER A 188 -2.76 -7.11 -7.78
N VAL A 189 -2.38 -7.18 -9.05
CA VAL A 189 -1.67 -6.08 -9.72
C VAL A 189 -2.52 -5.58 -10.88
N LEU A 190 -2.84 -4.29 -10.88
CA LEU A 190 -3.51 -3.64 -11.99
C LEU A 190 -2.50 -2.87 -12.83
N ILE A 191 -2.26 -3.32 -14.06
CA ILE A 191 -1.49 -2.58 -15.07
C ILE A 191 -2.45 -1.72 -15.88
N VAL A 192 -2.19 -0.42 -15.97
CA VAL A 192 -3.05 0.54 -16.68
C VAL A 192 -2.34 1.07 -17.92
N ASP A 193 -2.84 0.67 -19.08
CA ASP A 193 -2.38 1.15 -20.39
C ASP A 193 -3.39 2.11 -21.01
N ASN A 194 -2.89 3.27 -21.45
CA ASN A 194 -3.65 4.27 -22.19
C ASN A 194 -3.54 4.11 -23.72
N GLY A 195 -2.81 3.10 -24.19
CA GLY A 195 -2.56 2.83 -25.60
C GLY A 195 -1.37 3.58 -26.18
N SER A 196 -0.68 4.41 -25.39
CA SER A 196 0.44 5.24 -25.86
C SER A 196 1.80 4.53 -25.88
N ILE A 197 1.85 3.25 -25.49
CA ILE A 197 3.09 2.53 -25.18
C ILE A 197 3.23 1.29 -26.07
N SER A 198 4.47 0.92 -26.41
CA SER A 198 4.75 -0.23 -27.27
C SER A 198 4.44 -1.54 -26.55
N PHE A 199 4.08 -2.57 -27.32
CA PHE A 199 3.78 -3.90 -26.78
C PHE A 199 4.97 -4.52 -26.06
N GLN A 200 6.17 -4.42 -26.63
CA GLN A 200 7.42 -4.89 -26.00
C GLN A 200 7.61 -4.32 -24.60
N HIS A 201 7.16 -3.08 -24.37
CA HIS A 201 7.26 -2.45 -23.06
C HIS A 201 6.26 -3.04 -22.05
N ILE A 202 5.05 -3.38 -22.52
CA ILE A 202 4.06 -4.08 -21.70
C ILE A 202 4.57 -5.47 -21.33
N ASP A 203 5.11 -6.22 -22.29
CA ASP A 203 5.67 -7.57 -22.04
C ASP A 203 6.82 -7.52 -21.04
N CYS A 204 7.72 -6.54 -21.19
CA CYS A 204 8.82 -6.31 -20.25
C CYS A 204 8.32 -6.06 -18.82
N ILE A 205 7.24 -5.30 -18.65
CA ILE A 205 6.67 -5.02 -17.32
C ILE A 205 6.01 -6.24 -16.72
N VAL A 206 5.24 -6.98 -17.53
CA VAL A 206 4.64 -8.23 -17.08
C VAL A 206 5.72 -9.19 -16.61
N GLN A 207 6.81 -9.32 -17.37
CA GLN A 207 7.93 -10.17 -16.99
C GLN A 207 8.57 -9.68 -15.69
N LYS A 208 8.92 -8.39 -15.58
CA LYS A 208 9.48 -7.84 -14.33
C LYS A 208 8.53 -8.05 -13.14
N VAL A 209 7.23 -7.84 -13.30
CA VAL A 209 6.23 -8.08 -12.24
C VAL A 209 6.23 -9.56 -11.85
N LYS A 210 6.28 -10.49 -12.80
CA LYS A 210 6.36 -11.94 -12.51
C LYS A 210 7.69 -12.31 -11.84
N ASP A 211 8.80 -11.70 -12.23
CA ASP A 211 10.10 -11.96 -11.61
C ASP A 211 10.12 -11.52 -10.12
N PHE A 212 9.46 -10.40 -9.79
CA PHE A 212 9.38 -9.90 -8.42
C PHE A 212 8.20 -10.46 -7.61
N LEU A 213 7.10 -10.81 -8.27
CA LEU A 213 5.86 -11.32 -7.70
C LEU A 213 5.39 -12.54 -8.52
N PRO A 214 6.03 -13.72 -8.38
CA PRO A 214 5.75 -14.89 -9.21
C PRO A 214 4.29 -15.36 -9.13
N CYS A 215 3.66 -15.16 -7.97
CA CYS A 215 2.27 -15.55 -7.71
C CYS A 215 1.25 -14.41 -7.95
N ALA A 216 1.63 -13.29 -8.60
CA ALA A 216 0.71 -12.17 -8.79
C ALA A 216 -0.39 -12.50 -9.79
N ARG A 217 -1.64 -12.14 -9.43
CA ARG A 217 -2.74 -12.04 -10.39
C ARG A 217 -2.64 -10.69 -11.08
N ILE A 218 -2.27 -10.72 -12.35
CA ILE A 218 -2.11 -9.51 -13.16
C ILE A 218 -3.40 -9.26 -13.93
N SER A 219 -4.02 -8.11 -13.66
CA SER A 219 -5.12 -7.58 -14.47
C SER A 219 -4.61 -6.40 -15.27
N MET A 220 -4.91 -6.37 -16.56
CA MET A 220 -4.51 -5.27 -17.44
C MET A 220 -5.73 -4.49 -17.92
N LEU A 221 -5.82 -3.22 -17.56
CA LEU A 221 -6.82 -2.30 -18.08
C LEU A 221 -6.27 -1.61 -19.33
N GLY A 222 -6.89 -1.86 -20.48
CA GLY A 222 -6.47 -1.31 -21.75
C GLY A 222 -7.62 -1.01 -22.72
N MET A 223 -7.27 -0.43 -23.86
CA MET A 223 -8.22 -0.20 -24.96
C MET A 223 -8.52 -1.49 -25.73
N GLU A 224 -9.69 -1.56 -26.36
CA GLU A 224 -10.16 -2.71 -27.14
C GLU A 224 -9.17 -3.19 -28.22
N GLU A 225 -8.48 -2.24 -28.86
CA GLU A 225 -7.43 -2.49 -29.86
C GLU A 225 -6.25 -3.32 -29.32
N ARG A 226 -6.05 -3.34 -28.00
CA ARG A 226 -4.99 -4.09 -27.32
C ARG A 226 -5.41 -5.51 -26.93
N LYS A 227 -6.70 -5.83 -26.99
CA LYS A 227 -7.27 -7.13 -26.56
C LYS A 227 -6.75 -8.30 -27.40
N MET A 228 -6.73 -8.15 -28.73
CA MET A 228 -6.34 -9.20 -29.68
C MET A 228 -4.89 -9.69 -29.54
N LEU A 229 -4.03 -8.92 -28.84
CA LEU A 229 -2.62 -9.24 -28.67
C LEU A 229 -2.31 -9.82 -27.28
N MET A 230 -3.24 -9.67 -26.33
CA MET A 230 -3.12 -10.13 -24.94
C MET A 230 -3.67 -11.56 -24.74
N ASP A 231 -4.46 -12.09 -25.68
CA ASP A 231 -4.97 -13.48 -25.67
C ASP A 231 -3.85 -14.55 -25.78
N LYS A 232 -2.57 -14.14 -25.81
CA LYS A 232 -1.40 -15.03 -25.88
C LYS A 232 -0.80 -15.39 -24.51
N GLY A 233 -1.21 -14.73 -23.43
CA GLY A 233 -0.68 -14.97 -22.08
C GLY A 233 -1.71 -15.61 -21.14
N PRO A 234 -1.51 -16.86 -20.68
CA PRO A 234 -2.51 -17.58 -19.87
C PRO A 234 -2.79 -16.98 -18.48
N ASP A 235 -1.98 -16.02 -18.00
CA ASP A 235 -2.04 -15.52 -16.62
C ASP A 235 -2.46 -14.04 -16.48
N ILE A 236 -2.86 -13.38 -17.58
CA ILE A 236 -3.23 -11.95 -17.56
C ILE A 236 -4.72 -11.80 -17.85
N GLU A 237 -5.45 -11.24 -16.89
CA GLU A 237 -6.85 -10.90 -17.10
C GLU A 237 -6.96 -9.55 -17.81
N PHE A 238 -7.31 -9.57 -19.10
CA PHE A 238 -7.50 -8.34 -19.86
C PHE A 238 -8.88 -7.73 -19.58
N ILE A 239 -8.88 -6.52 -19.03
CA ILE A 239 -10.07 -5.72 -18.75
C ILE A 239 -10.17 -4.64 -19.81
N GLN A 240 -11.16 -4.79 -20.68
CA GLN A 240 -11.43 -3.81 -21.72
C GLN A 240 -12.10 -2.57 -21.11
N ALA A 241 -11.49 -1.40 -21.31
CA ALA A 241 -12.18 -0.15 -21.02
C ALA A 241 -13.42 -0.06 -21.93
N GLY A 242 -14.64 0.02 -21.39
CA GLY A 242 -15.92 0.12 -22.09
C GLY A 242 -16.23 1.51 -22.63
N ARG A 243 -17.10 1.64 -23.65
CA ARG A 243 -17.32 2.89 -24.40
C ARG A 243 -17.80 4.02 -23.46
N CYS A 244 -17.21 5.21 -23.59
CA CYS A 244 -17.57 6.40 -22.79
C CYS A 244 -17.71 7.62 -23.71
N LEU A 245 -18.67 8.50 -23.43
CA LEU A 245 -18.90 9.76 -24.16
C LEU A 245 -17.63 10.62 -24.22
N PHE A 246 -16.85 10.65 -23.14
CA PHE A 246 -15.57 11.34 -23.09
C PHE A 246 -14.42 10.33 -23.17
N LYS A 247 -13.88 10.13 -24.38
CA LYS A 247 -12.77 9.19 -24.65
C LYS A 247 -11.58 9.34 -23.68
N ARG A 248 -11.27 10.58 -23.27
CA ARG A 248 -10.14 10.94 -22.37
C ARG A 248 -10.29 10.47 -20.91
N TYR A 249 -11.50 10.15 -20.47
CA TYR A 249 -11.77 9.73 -19.07
C TYR A 249 -12.24 8.28 -18.96
N ARG A 250 -12.24 7.54 -20.07
CA ARG A 250 -12.71 6.14 -20.16
C ARG A 250 -12.00 5.23 -19.17
N ILE A 251 -10.68 5.30 -19.12
CA ILE A 251 -9.81 4.50 -18.24
C ILE A 251 -10.05 4.86 -16.78
N ALA A 252 -10.00 6.16 -16.44
CA ALA A 252 -10.24 6.65 -15.08
C ALA A 252 -11.60 6.22 -14.52
N ARG A 253 -12.66 6.27 -15.34
CA ARG A 253 -14.00 5.80 -14.94
C ARG A 253 -14.01 4.30 -14.64
N HIS A 254 -13.34 3.49 -15.45
CA HIS A 254 -13.26 2.07 -15.19
C HIS A 254 -12.42 1.75 -13.95
N MET A 255 -11.30 2.44 -13.73
CA MET A 255 -10.53 2.34 -12.49
C MET A 255 -11.41 2.62 -11.27
N LEU A 256 -12.25 3.67 -11.30
CA LEU A 256 -13.20 3.97 -10.23
C LEU A 256 -14.24 2.87 -10.01
N SER A 257 -14.69 2.19 -11.07
CA SER A 257 -15.61 1.05 -10.95
C SER A 257 -14.94 -0.17 -10.31
N MET A 258 -13.65 -0.39 -10.61
CA MET A 258 -12.86 -1.50 -10.12
C MET A 258 -12.26 -1.26 -8.73
N ARG A 259 -12.48 -0.10 -8.11
CA ARG A 259 -11.99 0.19 -6.75
C ARG A 259 -12.41 -0.84 -5.71
N LYS A 260 -13.52 -1.56 -5.94
CA LYS A 260 -14.01 -2.62 -5.05
C LYS A 260 -13.16 -3.89 -5.11
N ASN A 261 -12.35 -4.07 -6.16
CA ASN A 261 -11.53 -5.26 -6.37
C ASN A 261 -10.27 -5.27 -5.49
N LYS A 262 -9.93 -4.13 -4.85
CA LYS A 262 -8.80 -3.97 -3.90
C LYS A 262 -7.47 -4.51 -4.45
N TYR A 263 -6.88 -3.78 -5.41
CA TYR A 263 -5.58 -4.17 -5.97
C TYR A 263 -4.46 -3.86 -4.99
N ASP A 264 -3.43 -4.70 -4.86
CA ASP A 264 -2.28 -4.38 -3.99
C ASP A 264 -1.36 -3.33 -4.64
N TYR A 265 -1.23 -3.39 -5.98
CA TYR A 265 -0.41 -2.47 -6.78
C TYR A 265 -1.19 -1.95 -7.99
N ILE A 266 -1.01 -0.66 -8.29
CA ILE A 266 -1.49 -0.03 -9.52
C ILE A 266 -0.29 0.50 -10.29
N ILE A 267 0.03 -0.16 -11.39
CA ILE A 267 1.14 0.20 -12.26
C ILE A 267 0.61 1.03 -13.42
N LEU A 268 0.95 2.31 -13.41
CA LEU A 268 0.67 3.24 -14.50
C LEU A 268 1.81 3.17 -15.51
N LEU A 269 1.47 2.99 -16.78
CA LEU A 269 2.49 2.99 -17.84
C LEU A 269 2.80 4.40 -18.35
N SER A 270 1.88 5.34 -18.13
CA SER A 270 1.97 6.71 -18.64
C SER A 270 1.67 7.74 -17.54
N LEU A 271 2.22 8.95 -17.72
CA LEU A 271 1.97 10.11 -16.86
C LEU A 271 0.67 10.84 -17.22
N ASP A 272 -0.36 10.10 -17.58
CA ASP A 272 -1.66 10.68 -17.85
C ASP A 272 -2.33 11.11 -16.55
N VAL A 273 -2.91 12.32 -16.57
CA VAL A 273 -3.53 12.91 -15.38
C VAL A 273 -4.74 12.09 -14.93
N SER A 274 -5.54 11.55 -15.87
CA SER A 274 -6.81 10.91 -15.52
C SER A 274 -6.63 9.59 -14.75
N PRO A 275 -5.73 8.65 -15.13
CA PRO A 275 -5.45 7.47 -14.32
C PRO A 275 -4.82 7.82 -12.96
N ILE A 276 -3.92 8.80 -12.89
CA ILE A 276 -3.28 9.25 -11.64
C ILE A 276 -4.32 9.78 -10.66
N VAL A 277 -5.23 10.64 -11.12
CA VAL A 277 -6.30 11.21 -10.30
C VAL A 277 -7.34 10.16 -9.92
N ALA A 278 -7.49 9.08 -10.68
CA ALA A 278 -8.35 7.96 -10.28
C ALA A 278 -7.66 7.06 -9.24
N SER A 279 -6.38 6.74 -9.41
CA SER A 279 -5.66 5.79 -8.57
C SER A 279 -5.32 6.35 -7.19
N VAL A 280 -4.67 7.52 -7.14
CA VAL A 280 -4.08 8.08 -5.91
C VAL A 280 -5.15 8.38 -4.83
N PRO A 281 -6.24 9.11 -5.11
CA PRO A 281 -7.24 9.42 -4.08
C PRO A 281 -8.30 8.33 -3.88
N PHE A 282 -8.63 7.52 -4.90
CA PHE A 282 -9.82 6.65 -4.83
C PHE A 282 -9.54 5.15 -4.77
N MET A 283 -8.35 4.69 -5.16
CA MET A 283 -8.02 3.27 -5.08
C MET A 283 -7.20 2.93 -3.82
N ARG A 284 -6.50 3.91 -3.22
CA ARG A 284 -5.76 3.78 -1.93
C ARG A 284 -4.66 2.69 -1.92
N ASP A 285 -4.13 2.36 -3.09
CA ASP A 285 -3.14 1.30 -3.27
C ASP A 285 -1.74 1.87 -3.59
N ARG A 286 -0.70 1.03 -3.61
CA ARG A 286 0.65 1.46 -4.02
C ARG A 286 0.63 1.79 -5.52
N VAL A 287 0.50 3.08 -5.83
CA VAL A 287 0.53 3.57 -7.22
C VAL A 287 1.98 3.79 -7.64
N ILE A 288 2.39 3.07 -8.69
CA ILE A 288 3.75 3.11 -9.23
C ILE A 288 3.65 3.49 -10.71
N LEU A 289 4.55 4.34 -11.18
CA LEU A 289 4.78 4.57 -12.60
C LEU A 289 5.97 3.71 -13.04
N PHE A 290 5.76 2.92 -14.10
CA PHE A 290 6.88 2.35 -14.84
C PHE A 290 7.05 3.13 -16.13
N ASN A 291 8.20 3.79 -16.28
CA ASN A 291 8.45 4.67 -17.42
C ASN A 291 9.09 3.91 -18.60
N ARG A 292 9.13 4.57 -19.76
CA ARG A 292 9.74 4.02 -20.99
C ARG A 292 11.24 3.68 -20.85
N TRP A 293 11.93 4.28 -19.88
CA TRP A 293 13.33 4.00 -19.54
C TRP A 293 13.49 2.85 -18.54
N GLN A 294 12.43 2.07 -18.31
CA GLN A 294 12.40 0.91 -17.42
C GLN A 294 12.64 1.21 -15.94
N GLN A 295 12.35 2.44 -15.51
CA GLN A 295 12.51 2.87 -14.12
C GLN A 295 11.18 2.88 -13.39
N TRP A 296 11.25 2.53 -12.11
CA TRP A 296 10.12 2.58 -11.18
C TRP A 296 10.07 3.92 -10.46
N TRP A 297 8.86 4.47 -10.36
CA TRP A 297 8.62 5.72 -9.64
C TRP A 297 7.39 5.58 -8.76
N SER A 298 7.50 5.84 -7.47
CA SER A 298 6.33 5.84 -6.59
C SER A 298 5.65 7.20 -6.60
N PHE A 299 4.32 7.20 -6.68
CA PHE A 299 3.54 8.41 -6.43
C PHE A 299 3.27 8.50 -4.93
N LYS A 300 3.93 9.45 -4.26
CA LYS A 300 3.64 9.74 -2.86
C LYS A 300 2.80 11.01 -2.77
N PRO A 301 1.64 10.97 -2.08
CA PRO A 301 0.96 12.21 -1.75
C PRO A 301 1.93 13.06 -0.93
N VAL A 302 2.10 14.31 -1.36
CA VAL A 302 2.92 15.27 -0.62
C VAL A 302 2.34 15.40 0.79
N SER A 303 3.18 15.52 1.82
CA SER A 303 2.73 15.56 3.22
C SER A 303 1.76 16.74 3.44
N MET A 304 0.60 16.50 4.07
CA MET A 304 -0.36 17.55 4.49
C MET A 304 0.30 18.74 5.22
N LYS A 305 1.42 18.51 5.92
CA LYS A 305 2.20 19.57 6.58
C LYS A 305 2.82 20.57 5.61
N GLN A 306 3.21 20.14 4.40
CA GLN A 306 3.75 21.02 3.37
C GLN A 306 2.64 21.87 2.73
N TYR A 307 1.41 21.33 2.60
CA TYR A 307 0.23 22.11 2.16
C TYR A 307 -0.20 23.17 3.16
N LEU A 308 -0.17 22.85 4.45
CA LEU A 308 -0.50 23.79 5.52
C LEU A 308 0.45 24.99 5.56
N MET A 309 1.65 24.90 4.97
CA MET A 309 2.54 26.04 4.75
C MET A 309 2.29 26.78 3.43
N ILE A 310 1.70 26.14 2.42
CA ILE A 310 1.38 26.76 1.12
C ILE A 310 0.13 27.64 1.23
N ILE A 311 -0.89 27.20 1.96
CA ILE A 311 -2.14 27.95 2.18
C ILE A 311 -1.88 29.37 2.74
N PRO A 312 -1.10 29.56 3.82
CA PRO A 312 -0.82 30.91 4.32
C PRO A 312 0.01 31.75 3.34
N ARG A 313 0.94 31.15 2.58
CA ARG A 313 1.67 31.87 1.51
C ARG A 313 0.73 32.42 0.45
N VAL A 314 -0.20 31.60 -0.04
CA VAL A 314 -1.19 32.03 -1.04
C VAL A 314 -2.11 33.13 -0.48
N ILE A 315 -2.52 33.03 0.79
CA ILE A 315 -3.32 34.07 1.44
C ILE A 315 -2.53 35.38 1.57
N ILE A 316 -1.25 35.31 1.94
CA ILE A 316 -0.35 36.47 2.02
C ILE A 316 -0.17 37.11 0.63
N ASP A 317 0.07 36.31 -0.40
CA ASP A 317 0.24 36.79 -1.78
C ASP A 317 -1.05 37.46 -2.31
N ILE A 318 -2.22 36.91 -2.00
CA ILE A 318 -3.52 37.52 -2.32
C ILE A 318 -3.71 38.84 -1.56
N ALA A 319 -3.34 38.89 -0.27
CA ALA A 319 -3.43 40.11 0.52
C ALA A 319 -2.50 41.21 -0.01
N ILE A 320 -1.27 40.86 -0.40
CA ILE A 320 -0.31 41.77 -1.04
C ILE A 320 -0.87 42.28 -2.38
N PHE A 321 -1.47 41.40 -3.17
CA PHE A 321 -2.08 41.79 -4.45
C PHE A 321 -3.25 42.76 -4.27
N ILE A 322 -4.16 42.50 -3.31
CA ILE A 322 -5.27 43.40 -2.98
C ILE A 322 -4.75 44.75 -2.49
N TYR A 323 -3.72 44.75 -1.63
CA TYR A 323 -3.09 45.97 -1.14
C TYR A 323 -2.50 46.80 -2.29
N LEU A 324 -1.74 46.16 -3.19
CA LEU A 324 -1.17 46.83 -4.37
C LEU A 324 -2.26 47.38 -5.29
N LEU A 325 -3.33 46.63 -5.52
CA LEU A 325 -4.47 47.09 -6.31
C LEU A 325 -5.11 48.33 -5.68
N PHE A 326 -5.32 48.33 -4.37
CA PHE A 326 -5.89 49.46 -3.63
C PHE A 326 -4.97 50.68 -3.67
N SER A 327 -3.65 50.49 -3.49
CA SER A 327 -2.66 51.56 -3.61
C SER A 327 -2.65 52.18 -5.01
N VAL A 328 -2.70 51.35 -6.06
CA VAL A 328 -2.75 51.82 -7.46
C VAL A 328 -4.06 52.57 -7.71
N SER A 329 -5.20 52.01 -7.32
CA SER A 329 -6.50 52.68 -7.43
C SER A 329 -6.53 54.01 -6.69
N TRP A 330 -5.95 54.08 -5.49
CA TRP A 330 -5.83 55.31 -4.71
C TRP A 330 -4.94 56.36 -5.38
N ILE A 331 -3.80 55.96 -5.97
CA ILE A 331 -2.92 56.85 -6.73
C ILE A 331 -3.65 57.39 -7.96
N PHE A 332 -4.39 56.54 -8.68
CA PHE A 332 -5.22 56.97 -9.81
C PHE A 332 -6.31 57.94 -9.37
N LEU A 333 -7.02 57.65 -8.28
CA LEU A 333 -8.05 58.52 -7.72
C LEU A 333 -7.48 59.89 -7.33
N LYS A 334 -6.33 59.91 -6.64
CA LYS A 334 -5.63 61.13 -6.22
C LYS A 334 -5.13 61.94 -7.43
N ARG A 335 -4.67 61.28 -8.49
CA ARG A 335 -4.31 61.95 -9.76
C ARG A 335 -5.52 62.55 -10.45
N SER A 336 -6.64 61.84 -10.51
CA SER A 336 -7.89 62.35 -11.08
C SER A 336 -8.44 63.54 -10.28
N PHE A 337 -8.40 63.49 -8.95
CA PHE A 337 -8.81 64.61 -8.10
C PHE A 337 -7.85 65.81 -8.17
N ASN A 338 -6.53 65.59 -8.28
CA ASN A 338 -5.58 66.68 -8.48
C ASN A 338 -5.70 67.31 -9.88
N ALA A 339 -5.99 66.52 -10.92
CA ALA A 339 -6.26 67.05 -12.26
C ALA A 339 -7.54 67.92 -12.29
N LEU A 340 -8.55 67.57 -11.49
CA LEU A 340 -9.76 68.39 -11.28
C LEU A 340 -9.49 69.69 -10.49
N ARG A 341 -8.44 69.73 -9.65
CA ARG A 341 -8.10 70.90 -8.83
C ARG A 341 -7.27 71.97 -9.57
N PHE A 342 -6.74 71.66 -10.74
CA PHE A 342 -6.07 72.62 -11.65
C PHE A 342 -6.99 73.08 -12.81
N GLY A 343 -8.26 72.68 -12.80
CA GLY A 343 -9.27 73.07 -13.78
C GLY A 343 -10.34 74.03 -13.24
N PHE A 344 -10.04 74.75 -12.15
CA PHE A 344 -10.83 75.87 -11.63
C PHE A 344 -9.93 77.07 -11.36
#